data_AF-A0A972HB58-F1
#
_entry.id   AF-A0A972HB58-F1
#
_cell.length_a   1.000
_cell.length_b   1.000
_cell.length_c   1.000
_cell.angle_alpha   90.00
_cell.angle_beta   90.00
_cell.angle_gamma   90.00
#
_symmetry.space_group_name_H-M   'P 1'
#
loop_
_entity.id
_entity.type
_entity.pdbx_description
1 polymer ?
#
loop_
_entity_poly.entity_id
_entity_poly.type
_entity_poly.pdbx_seq_one_letter_code
_entity_poly.pdbx_strand_id
1 'polypeptide(L)' 'MTDFKDREALVTALDGANYLVDEGLATALFLAQALRQPLLLEGEPGVGKTTAAKAMAA' A
#
# COMPACT_ATOMS: atom_id res chain seq x y z
N MET A 1 -6.31 -11.65 -2.06
CA MET A 1 -5.45 -10.46 -2.26
C MET A 1 -5.99 -9.78 -3.50
N THR A 2 -6.62 -8.64 -3.32
CA THR A 2 -7.30 -7.91 -4.40
C THR A 2 -6.26 -7.47 -5.42
N ASP A 3 -6.39 -7.89 -6.68
CA ASP A 3 -5.44 -7.46 -7.71
C ASP A 3 -5.78 -6.06 -8.22
N PHE A 4 -4.97 -5.05 -7.87
CA PHE A 4 -5.11 -3.68 -8.36
C PHE A 4 -4.54 -3.61 -9.77
N LYS A 5 -5.31 -3.02 -10.68
CA LYS A 5 -4.98 -2.98 -12.12
C LYS A 5 -3.87 -1.98 -12.45
N ASP A 6 -3.83 -0.90 -11.68
CA ASP A 6 -2.87 0.18 -11.80
C ASP A 6 -2.69 0.89 -10.44
N ARG A 7 -1.77 1.85 -10.41
CA ARG A 7 -1.46 2.63 -9.21
C ARG A 7 -2.65 3.49 -8.76
N GLU A 8 -3.45 4.01 -9.68
CA GLU A 8 -4.56 4.91 -9.35
C GLU A 8 -5.67 4.15 -8.60
N ALA A 9 -6.01 2.95 -9.07
CA ALA A 9 -6.94 2.05 -8.40
C ALA A 9 -6.48 1.68 -6.98
N LEU A 10 -5.17 1.46 -6.79
CA LEU A 10 -4.58 1.20 -5.48
C LEU A 10 -4.71 2.41 -4.55
N VAL A 11 -4.39 3.61 -5.03
CA VAL A 11 -4.50 4.85 -4.23
C VAL A 11 -5.94 5.12 -3.81
N THR A 12 -6.91 4.97 -4.72
CA THR A 12 -8.33 5.11 -4.40
C THR A 12 -8.80 4.11 -3.35
N ALA A 13 -8.33 2.86 -3.44
CA ALA A 13 -8.67 1.84 -2.44
C ALA A 13 -8.06 2.15 -1.06
N LEU A 14 -6.81 2.61 -1.02
CA LEU A 14 -6.14 3.01 0.22
C LEU A 14 -6.82 4.23 0.86
N ASP A 15 -7.24 5.22 0.06
CA ASP A 15 -7.99 6.38 0.54
C ASP A 15 -9.35 5.95 1.13
N GLY A 16 -10.06 5.03 0.46
CA GLY A 16 -11.27 4.41 0.98
C GLY A 16 -11.06 3.61 2.29
N ALA A 17 -9.86 3.10 2.52
CA ALA A 17 -9.43 2.47 3.77
C ALA A 17 -8.87 3.48 4.80
N ASN A 18 -9.02 4.78 4.56
CA ASN A 18 -8.52 5.87 5.40
C ASN A 18 -6.99 5.82 5.59
N TYR A 19 -6.27 5.41 4.55
CA TYR A 19 -4.81 5.38 4.47
C TYR A 19 -4.32 6.27 3.32
N LEU A 20 -3.87 7.49 3.68
CA LEU A 20 -3.27 8.40 2.72
C LEU A 20 -1.85 7.95 2.40
N VAL A 21 -1.57 7.79 1.11
CA VAL A 21 -0.29 7.28 0.61
C VAL A 21 0.37 8.31 -0.29
N ASP A 22 1.69 8.46 -0.19
CA ASP A 22 2.47 9.25 -1.14
C ASP A 22 2.74 8.46 -2.44
N GLU A 23 3.25 9.16 -3.46
CA GLU A 23 3.52 8.55 -4.76
C GLU A 23 4.56 7.43 -4.70
N GLY A 24 5.58 7.57 -3.86
CA GLY A 24 6.68 6.60 -3.74
C GLY A 24 6.20 5.30 -3.10
N LEU A 25 5.49 5.40 -1.99
CA LEU A 25 4.93 4.26 -1.29
C LEU A 25 3.82 3.58 -2.10
N ALA A 26 2.96 4.35 -2.79
CA ALA A 26 1.96 3.80 -3.69
C ALA A 26 2.59 2.96 -4.80
N THR A 27 3.70 3.45 -5.37
CA THR A 27 4.45 2.72 -6.41
C THR A 27 5.09 1.45 -5.85
N ALA A 28 5.72 1.51 -4.67
CA ALA A 28 6.31 0.35 -4.03
C ALA A 28 5.28 -0.74 -3.69
N LEU A 29 4.13 -0.35 -3.15
CA LEU A 29 3.03 -1.27 -2.84
C LEU A 29 2.46 -1.93 -4.10
N PHE A 30 2.22 -1.13 -5.16
CA PHE A 30 1.74 -1.64 -6.43
C PHE A 30 2.71 -2.66 -7.04
N LEU A 31 4.00 -2.34 -7.08
CA LEU A 31 5.02 -3.25 -7.62
C LEU A 31 5.17 -4.52 -6.79
N ALA A 32 5.16 -4.42 -5.46
CA ALA A 32 5.26 -5.58 -4.57
C ALA A 32 4.12 -6.58 -4.85
N GLN A 33 2.90 -6.07 -5.05
CA GLN A 33 1.77 -6.89 -5.42
C GLN A 33 1.89 -7.46 -6.84
N ALA A 34 2.15 -6.62 -7.84
CA ALA A 34 2.22 -7.03 -9.24
C ALA A 34 3.30 -8.08 -9.50
N LEU A 35 4.43 -7.96 -8.80
CA LEU A 35 5.56 -8.90 -8.87
C LEU A 35 5.40 -10.09 -7.92
N ARG A 36 4.38 -10.07 -7.05
CA ARG A 36 4.16 -11.04 -5.95
C ARG A 36 5.40 -11.21 -5.09
N GLN A 37 6.05 -10.10 -4.74
CA GLN A 37 7.22 -10.04 -3.88
C GLN A 37 6.89 -9.41 -2.52
N PRO A 38 7.48 -9.90 -1.43
CA PRO A 38 7.30 -9.30 -0.11
C PRO A 38 7.92 -7.90 -0.06
N LEU A 39 7.25 -6.97 0.64
CA LEU A 39 7.73 -5.61 0.89
C LEU A 39 8.00 -5.41 2.38
N LEU A 40 9.23 -5.03 2.71
CA LEU A 40 9.59 -4.58 4.06
C LEU A 40 9.38 -3.06 4.15
N LEU A 41 8.56 -2.62 5.11
CA LEU A 41 8.36 -1.21 5.41
C LEU A 41 9.17 -0.82 6.65
N GLU A 42 10.14 0.08 6.48
CA GLU A 42 10.97 0.64 7.56
C GLU A 42 10.55 2.08 7.91
N GLY A 43 10.88 2.51 9.12
CA GLY A 43 10.63 3.88 9.59
C GLY A 43 10.41 3.97 11.11
N GLU A 44 10.26 5.17 11.63
CA GLU A 44 10.07 5.43 13.07
C GLU A 44 8.80 4.78 13.64
N PRO A 45 8.74 4.45 14.95
CA PRO A 45 7.52 4.00 15.59
C PRO A 45 6.36 4.99 15.35
N GLY A 46 5.17 4.48 15.00
CA GLY A 46 3.97 5.30 14.83
C GLY A 46 3.74 5.89 13.43
N VAL A 47 4.65 5.71 12.45
CA VAL A 47 4.48 6.24 11.06
C VAL A 47 3.51 5.45 10.17
N GLY A 48 2.63 4.64 10.76
CA GLY A 48 1.56 3.97 10.00
C GLY A 48 1.96 2.67 9.26
N LYS A 49 3.14 2.10 9.49
CA LYS A 49 3.58 0.82 8.88
C LYS A 49 2.55 -0.33 9.02
N THR A 50 2.00 -0.52 10.22
CA THR A 50 0.98 -1.54 10.48
C THR A 50 -0.36 -1.19 9.83
N THR A 51 -0.70 0.09 9.78
CA THR A 51 -1.93 0.57 9.14
C THR A 51 -1.88 0.35 7.63
N ALA A 52 -0.72 0.55 6.99
CA ALA A 52 -0.50 0.27 5.58
C ALA A 52 -0.82 -1.20 5.24
N ALA A 53 -0.30 -2.14 6.05
CA ALA A 53 -0.57 -3.56 5.86
C ALA A 53 -2.06 -3.91 6.03
N LYS A 54 -2.77 -3.25 6.95
CA LYS A 54 -4.21 -3.43 7.12
C LYS A 54 -5.01 -2.86 5.95
N ALA A 55 -4.64 -1.69 5.45
CA ALA A 55 -5.29 -1.04 4.32
C ALA A 55 -5.12 -1.86 3.02
N MET A 56 -3.95 -2.48 2.81
CA MET A 56 -3.70 -3.40 1.69
C MET A 56 -4.48 -4.72 1.78
N ALA A 57 -5.00 -5.07 2.96
CA ALA A 57 -5.74 -6.30 3.19
C ALA A 57 -7.27 -6.12 3.18
N ALA A 58 -7.76 -4.88 3.22
CA ALA A 58 -9.17 -4.53 3.14
C ALA A 58 -9.73 -4.78 1.72
#